data_AF-A0A2E4ILB2-F1
#
_entry.id   AF-A0A2E4ILB2-F1
#
_cell.length_a   1.000
_cell.length_b   1.000
_cell.length_c   1.000
_cell.angle_alpha   90.00
_cell.angle_beta   90.00
_cell.angle_gamma   90.00
#
_symmetry.space_group_name_H-M   'P 1'
#
loop_
_entity.id
_entity.type
_entity.pdbx_description
1 polymer ?
#
loop_
_entity_poly.entity_id
_entity_poly.type
_entity_poly.pdbx_seq_one_letter_code
_entity_poly.pdbx_strand_id
1 'polypeptide(L)'
;MDVKMMKKILIRAGVLMAIALPLSGCSDGWCWPFDCTASKSSSGVVDDSANTTTTADASTTTATSTDNPGSTQGTSDVAITLGGQQEFELSKVNWLHTNVSGWPVTDSLKVNLGAGLICLEFAGSATWPTASIPHRSGEYNIDVNANPWVFVYRNGAWYGGTWEWMVPNGTCKNKSSVEGGHIKQPPLNSWDPVSGETYYFMVSSIARGANLNNFQARTNIVPVVWP
;
A
#
# COMPACT_ATOMS: atom_id res chain seq x y z
N MET A 1 75.03 -21.66 29.88
CA MET A 1 73.63 -21.26 29.61
C MET A 1 73.58 -19.75 29.74
N ASP A 2 74.13 -19.01 28.79
CA ASP A 2 73.49 -18.52 27.55
C ASP A 2 72.36 -17.48 27.78
N VAL A 3 72.78 -16.20 27.73
CA VAL A 3 72.32 -15.14 26.81
C VAL A 3 70.88 -14.56 26.90
N LYS A 4 70.87 -13.21 26.98
CA LYS A 4 69.95 -12.19 26.40
C LYS A 4 68.77 -11.64 27.20
N MET A 5 69.07 -10.51 27.83
CA MET A 5 68.51 -9.17 27.55
C MET A 5 67.38 -9.00 26.51
N MET A 6 66.38 -8.23 26.95
CA MET A 6 65.62 -7.19 26.24
C MET A 6 64.76 -7.57 25.03
N LYS A 7 63.44 -7.42 25.21
CA LYS A 7 62.57 -6.80 24.20
C LYS A 7 61.42 -6.06 24.87
N LYS A 8 61.51 -4.73 24.90
CA LYS A 8 60.39 -3.82 25.16
C LYS A 8 59.41 -3.93 24.00
N ILE A 9 58.15 -4.22 24.28
CA ILE A 9 57.05 -4.03 23.34
C ILE A 9 56.04 -3.10 24.01
N LEU A 10 56.01 -1.86 23.50
CA LEU A 10 54.95 -0.90 23.72
C LEU A 10 53.70 -1.38 22.99
N ILE A 11 52.60 -1.60 23.71
CA ILE A 11 51.25 -1.61 23.11
C ILE A 11 50.44 -0.56 23.85
N ARG A 12 50.23 0.57 23.18
CA ARG A 12 49.14 1.51 23.46
C ARG A 12 47.88 0.90 22.87
N ALA A 13 46.92 0.51 23.71
CA ALA A 13 45.55 0.30 23.29
C ALA A 13 44.68 1.21 24.16
N GLY A 14 44.23 2.32 23.56
CA GLY A 14 43.28 3.23 24.18
C GLY A 14 41.92 2.56 24.26
N VAL A 15 41.34 2.53 25.46
CA VAL A 15 39.94 2.19 25.68
C VAL A 15 39.15 3.49 25.50
N LEU A 16 38.66 3.71 24.28
CA LEU A 16 37.63 4.70 23.98
C LEU A 16 36.29 4.00 24.19
N MET A 17 35.72 4.14 25.37
CA MET A 17 34.39 3.66 25.71
C MET A 17 33.38 4.64 25.09
N ALA A 18 33.04 4.43 23.81
CA ALA A 18 31.91 5.09 23.19
C ALA A 18 30.62 4.46 23.73
N ILE A 19 29.95 5.18 24.63
CA ILE A 19 28.58 4.87 25.05
C ILE A 19 27.70 5.16 23.82
N ALA A 20 27.47 4.14 23.01
CA ALA A 20 26.40 4.16 22.03
C ALA A 20 25.07 4.03 22.80
N LEU A 21 24.47 5.17 23.09
CA LEU A 21 23.04 5.23 23.41
C LEU A 21 22.32 4.67 22.16
N PRO A 22 21.51 3.60 22.26
CA PRO A 22 20.54 3.34 21.21
C PRO A 22 19.52 4.47 21.33
N LEU A 23 19.70 5.50 20.50
CA LEU A 23 18.58 6.29 20.02
C LEU A 23 17.68 5.29 19.31
N SER A 24 16.75 4.68 20.05
CA SER A 24 15.58 4.02 19.49
C SER A 24 14.69 5.11 18.90
N GLY A 25 15.17 5.70 17.80
CA GLY A 25 14.36 6.51 16.93
C GLY A 25 13.38 5.58 16.25
N CYS A 26 12.10 5.72 16.58
CA CYS A 26 11.02 5.29 15.72
C CYS A 26 11.15 6.09 14.42
N SER A 27 11.89 5.56 13.44
CA SER A 27 11.92 6.15 12.12
C SER A 27 10.65 5.72 11.39
N ASP A 28 9.71 6.65 11.29
CA ASP A 28 8.46 6.58 10.55
C ASP A 28 8.69 6.12 9.10
N GLY A 29 8.48 4.83 8.86
CA GLY A 29 8.58 4.31 7.51
C GLY A 29 7.97 2.93 7.30
N TRP A 30 8.02 2.03 8.28
CA TRP A 30 7.51 0.65 8.12
C TRP A 30 7.18 0.05 9.49
N CYS A 31 6.01 0.39 10.03
CA CYS A 31 5.46 -0.32 11.17
C CYS A 31 4.45 -1.34 10.64
N TRP A 32 4.78 -2.62 10.74
CA TRP A 32 3.81 -3.68 10.52
C TRP A 32 2.74 -3.62 11.63
N PRO A 33 1.44 -3.71 11.32
CA PRO A 33 0.38 -3.60 12.33
C PRO A 33 0.43 -4.67 13.43
N PHE A 34 1.11 -5.80 13.21
CA PHE A 34 1.24 -6.87 14.20
C PHE A 34 2.33 -6.62 15.25
N ASP A 35 3.21 -5.62 15.06
CA ASP A 35 4.22 -5.22 16.04
C ASP A 35 3.71 -4.13 17.01
N CYS A 36 2.45 -3.71 16.88
CA CYS A 36 1.84 -2.68 17.73
C CYS A 36 1.35 -3.26 19.07
N THR A 37 2.26 -3.72 19.94
CA THR A 37 1.95 -3.89 21.36
C THR A 37 2.92 -3.07 22.22
N ALA A 38 2.37 -2.06 22.91
CA ALA A 38 2.94 -1.24 23.99
C ALA A 38 3.57 0.15 23.65
N SER A 39 2.78 1.19 23.98
CA SER A 39 3.17 2.51 24.53
C SER A 39 3.87 3.52 23.57
N LYS A 40 3.46 4.78 23.42
CA LYS A 40 2.83 5.72 24.35
C LYS A 40 1.93 6.72 23.61
N SER A 41 0.77 6.99 24.21
CA SER A 41 0.09 8.27 24.07
C SER A 41 1.03 9.40 24.53
N SER A 42 1.18 10.46 23.75
CA SER A 42 1.57 11.77 24.24
C SER A 42 0.77 12.83 23.50
N SER A 43 -0.23 13.33 24.21
CA SER A 43 -0.79 14.66 24.11
C SER A 43 0.25 15.72 23.77
N GLY A 44 -0.09 16.59 22.83
CA GLY A 44 0.65 17.80 22.48
C GLY A 44 -0.23 18.71 21.64
N VAL A 45 -1.16 19.38 22.33
CA VAL A 45 -1.93 20.50 21.79
C VAL A 45 -1.00 21.64 21.36
N VAL A 46 -1.29 22.25 20.21
CA VAL A 46 -1.21 23.71 20.01
C VAL A 46 -2.35 24.10 19.08
N ASP A 47 -3.33 24.78 19.67
CA ASP A 47 -4.28 25.66 19.00
C ASP A 47 -3.60 27.01 18.66
N ASP A 48 -4.31 27.82 17.87
CA ASP A 48 -4.06 29.21 17.43
C ASP A 48 -3.60 29.35 15.96
N SER A 49 -4.24 30.13 15.09
CA SER A 49 -5.42 30.99 15.25
C SER A 49 -5.91 31.46 13.87
N ALA A 50 -7.23 31.55 13.74
CA ALA A 50 -8.02 32.61 13.10
C ALA A 50 -7.76 33.05 11.63
N ASN A 51 -8.84 32.84 10.85
CA ASN A 51 -9.58 33.87 10.09
C ASN A 51 -9.06 34.29 8.70
N THR A 52 -9.86 34.07 7.65
CA THR A 52 -10.74 35.11 7.07
C THR A 52 -11.50 34.59 5.83
N THR A 53 -12.81 34.84 5.86
CA THR A 53 -13.85 34.67 4.82
C THR A 53 -13.71 35.65 3.64
N THR A 54 -14.06 35.22 2.42
CA THR A 54 -14.88 35.91 1.37
C THR A 54 -14.72 35.14 0.04
N THR A 55 -15.73 34.50 -0.57
CA THR A 55 -16.91 34.99 -1.34
C THR A 55 -16.59 35.51 -2.76
N ALA A 56 -17.39 35.00 -3.72
CA ALA A 56 -17.57 35.39 -5.14
C ALA A 56 -16.53 34.81 -6.12
N ASP A 57 -16.85 34.40 -7.35
CA ASP A 57 -18.03 34.67 -8.18
C ASP A 57 -18.24 33.54 -9.21
N ALA A 58 -19.47 33.39 -9.65
CA ALA A 58 -19.88 32.56 -10.77
C ALA A 58 -19.38 33.13 -12.09
N SER A 59 -19.05 32.26 -13.05
CA SER A 59 -19.13 32.64 -14.46
C SER A 59 -19.66 31.47 -15.28
N THR A 60 -20.93 31.59 -15.60
CA THR A 60 -21.68 30.84 -16.60
C THR A 60 -21.11 31.10 -18.00
N THR A 61 -20.83 30.05 -18.76
CA THR A 61 -20.74 30.16 -20.23
C THR A 61 -21.59 29.06 -20.85
N THR A 62 -22.74 29.50 -21.34
CA THR A 62 -23.64 28.81 -22.26
C THR A 62 -22.92 28.53 -23.58
N ALA A 63 -22.93 27.29 -24.06
CA ALA A 63 -22.63 26.97 -25.45
C ALA A 63 -23.80 26.16 -26.03
N THR A 64 -24.43 26.78 -27.03
CA THR A 64 -25.63 26.39 -27.74
C THR A 64 -25.38 25.21 -28.68
N SER A 65 -26.32 24.28 -28.71
CA SER A 65 -26.40 23.18 -29.68
C SER A 65 -26.55 23.67 -31.11
N THR A 66 -25.90 23.01 -32.07
CA THR A 66 -26.33 22.98 -33.46
C THR A 66 -26.01 21.60 -34.03
N ASP A 67 -27.05 20.79 -34.25
CA ASP A 67 -27.01 19.54 -35.00
C ASP A 67 -26.85 19.83 -36.51
N ASN A 68 -26.06 19.02 -37.24
CA ASN A 68 -26.53 17.96 -38.15
C ASN A 68 -25.34 17.38 -38.99
N PRO A 69 -25.48 16.31 -39.80
CA PRO A 69 -25.02 14.97 -39.45
C PRO A 69 -23.95 14.40 -40.41
N GLY A 70 -23.31 13.30 -39.99
CA GLY A 70 -22.71 12.32 -40.91
C GLY A 70 -21.18 12.20 -40.87
N SER A 71 -20.68 11.27 -40.06
CA SER A 71 -19.48 10.48 -40.36
C SER A 71 -19.36 9.37 -39.31
N THR A 72 -19.53 8.13 -39.75
CA THR A 72 -19.42 6.92 -38.95
C THR A 72 -17.95 6.65 -38.60
N GLN A 73 -17.59 6.78 -37.33
CA GLN A 73 -16.37 6.17 -36.79
C GLN A 73 -16.67 5.70 -35.37
N GLY A 74 -16.48 4.40 -35.11
CA GLY A 74 -16.87 3.75 -33.87
C GLY A 74 -16.22 4.39 -32.65
N THR A 75 -16.99 5.22 -31.95
CA THR A 75 -16.65 5.74 -30.64
C THR A 75 -16.74 4.58 -29.66
N SER A 76 -15.61 4.21 -29.05
CA SER A 76 -15.68 3.47 -27.79
C SER A 76 -16.28 4.43 -26.77
N ASP A 77 -17.58 4.27 -26.51
CA ASP A 77 -18.28 4.96 -25.44
C ASP A 77 -17.64 4.54 -24.12
N VAL A 78 -16.65 5.31 -23.68
CA VAL A 78 -16.11 5.17 -22.33
C VAL A 78 -17.19 5.70 -21.40
N ALA A 79 -17.87 4.79 -20.70
CA ALA A 79 -18.79 5.16 -19.63
C ALA A 79 -18.00 5.93 -18.55
N ILE A 80 -18.17 7.25 -18.53
CA ILE A 80 -17.61 8.13 -17.51
C ILE A 80 -18.60 8.18 -16.34
N THR A 81 -18.16 7.75 -15.17
CA THR A 81 -18.90 7.87 -13.91
C THR A 81 -18.78 9.29 -13.32
N LEU A 82 -19.66 9.61 -12.36
CA LEU A 82 -19.66 10.90 -11.67
C LEU A 82 -18.26 11.19 -11.11
N GLY A 83 -17.62 12.27 -11.57
CA GLY A 83 -16.23 12.61 -11.22
C GLY A 83 -15.19 12.37 -12.32
N GLY A 84 -15.60 11.99 -13.54
CA GLY A 84 -14.68 11.88 -14.67
C GLY A 84 -13.89 10.56 -14.73
N GLN A 85 -14.21 9.59 -13.86
CA GLN A 85 -13.56 8.28 -13.84
C GLN A 85 -14.21 7.33 -14.85
N GLN A 86 -13.40 6.65 -15.67
CA GLN A 86 -13.88 5.54 -16.48
C GLN A 86 -14.38 4.41 -15.59
N GLU A 87 -15.46 3.72 -15.99
CA GLU A 87 -15.90 2.49 -15.34
C GLU A 87 -14.75 1.48 -15.15
N PHE A 88 -14.68 0.87 -13.98
CA PHE A 88 -13.61 -0.06 -13.67
C PHE A 88 -13.70 -1.32 -14.55
N GLU A 89 -12.62 -1.58 -15.29
CA GLU A 89 -12.45 -2.79 -16.07
C GLU A 89 -11.06 -3.39 -15.83
N LEU A 90 -11.03 -4.62 -15.31
CA LEU A 90 -9.77 -5.30 -14.95
C LEU A 90 -8.81 -5.47 -16.14
N SER A 91 -9.35 -5.63 -17.35
CA SER A 91 -8.59 -5.76 -18.60
C SER A 91 -7.87 -4.47 -19.01
N LYS A 92 -8.30 -3.31 -18.49
CA LYS A 92 -7.73 -1.99 -18.75
C LYS A 92 -6.77 -1.52 -17.65
N VAL A 93 -6.54 -2.34 -16.63
CA VAL A 93 -5.65 -2.00 -15.51
C VAL A 93 -4.18 -2.07 -15.96
N ASN A 94 -3.44 -1.00 -15.68
CA ASN A 94 -1.99 -1.00 -15.69
C ASN A 94 -1.49 -1.65 -14.39
N TRP A 95 -0.93 -2.85 -14.50
CA TRP A 95 -0.47 -3.62 -13.35
C TRP A 95 0.92 -3.17 -12.92
N LEU A 96 1.04 -2.67 -11.69
CA LEU A 96 2.30 -2.21 -11.11
C LEU A 96 3.13 -3.34 -10.48
N HIS A 97 2.50 -4.48 -10.27
CA HIS A 97 3.10 -5.73 -9.82
C HIS A 97 2.67 -6.86 -10.76
N THR A 98 2.93 -8.13 -10.40
CA THR A 98 2.53 -9.30 -11.20
C THR A 98 1.09 -9.18 -11.68
N ASN A 99 0.87 -9.29 -12.98
CA ASN A 99 -0.48 -9.23 -13.54
C ASN A 99 -1.25 -10.51 -13.16
N VAL A 100 -2.25 -10.36 -12.28
CA VAL A 100 -3.08 -11.47 -11.81
C VAL A 100 -4.49 -11.48 -12.42
N SER A 101 -4.74 -10.67 -13.47
CA SER A 101 -6.07 -10.58 -14.10
C SER A 101 -6.60 -11.94 -14.57
N GLY A 102 -5.72 -12.79 -15.09
CA GLY A 102 -6.02 -14.14 -15.55
C GLY A 102 -6.05 -15.22 -14.46
N TRP A 103 -5.74 -14.89 -13.19
CA TRP A 103 -5.79 -15.89 -12.13
C TRP A 103 -7.24 -16.26 -11.77
N PRO A 104 -7.51 -17.52 -11.41
CA PRO A 104 -8.86 -17.96 -11.03
C PRO A 104 -9.41 -17.17 -9.84
N VAL A 105 -10.69 -16.81 -9.92
CA VAL A 105 -11.43 -16.30 -8.77
C VAL A 105 -11.89 -17.49 -7.93
N THR A 106 -11.24 -17.74 -6.80
CA THR A 106 -11.55 -18.90 -5.93
C THR A 106 -12.40 -18.52 -4.71
N ASP A 107 -12.41 -17.24 -4.37
CA ASP A 107 -12.92 -16.74 -3.10
C ASP A 107 -13.75 -15.47 -3.30
N SER A 108 -14.74 -15.29 -2.43
CA SER A 108 -15.44 -14.01 -2.31
C SER A 108 -14.70 -13.11 -1.32
N LEU A 109 -14.56 -11.83 -1.67
CA LEU A 109 -14.02 -10.78 -0.80
C LEU A 109 -15.14 -9.94 -0.21
N LYS A 110 -15.02 -9.65 1.08
CA LYS A 110 -15.75 -8.59 1.76
C LYS A 110 -14.77 -7.59 2.36
N VAL A 111 -15.03 -6.31 2.18
CA VAL A 111 -14.17 -5.23 2.68
C VAL A 111 -14.90 -4.44 3.76
N ASN A 112 -14.31 -4.35 4.94
CA ASN A 112 -14.83 -3.55 6.05
C ASN A 112 -13.81 -2.48 6.44
N LEU A 113 -14.25 -1.23 6.54
CA LEU A 113 -13.45 -0.11 7.01
C LEU A 113 -13.96 0.35 8.38
N GLY A 114 -13.06 0.50 9.35
CA GLY A 114 -13.44 0.94 10.70
C GLY A 114 -12.26 0.95 11.67
N ALA A 115 -12.32 1.76 12.73
CA ALA A 115 -11.31 1.80 13.81
C ALA A 115 -9.84 1.95 13.33
N GLY A 116 -9.61 2.70 12.24
CA GLY A 116 -8.27 2.85 11.66
C GLY A 116 -7.79 1.65 10.83
N LEU A 117 -8.62 0.61 10.67
CA LEU A 117 -8.31 -0.62 9.96
C LEU A 117 -9.12 -0.78 8.66
N ILE A 118 -8.52 -1.51 7.73
CA ILE A 118 -9.15 -2.12 6.57
C ILE A 118 -9.07 -3.64 6.75
N CYS A 119 -10.21 -4.31 6.78
CA CYS A 119 -10.30 -5.75 6.85
C CYS A 119 -10.79 -6.31 5.52
N LEU A 120 -9.97 -7.18 4.93
CA LEU A 120 -10.19 -7.89 3.68
C LEU A 120 -10.52 -9.34 4.03
N GLU A 121 -11.81 -9.64 4.15
CA GLU A 121 -12.31 -10.94 4.59
C GLU A 121 -12.47 -11.88 3.39
N PHE A 122 -11.73 -13.00 3.40
CA PHE A 122 -11.76 -14.05 2.38
C PHE A 122 -11.29 -15.38 3.01
N ALA A 123 -11.78 -16.52 2.49
CA ALA A 123 -11.48 -17.83 3.08
C ALA A 123 -10.03 -18.29 2.83
N GLY A 124 -9.44 -17.83 1.73
CA GLY A 124 -8.07 -18.06 1.30
C GLY A 124 -7.03 -17.65 2.34
N SER A 125 -7.37 -16.76 3.28
CA SER A 125 -6.44 -16.39 4.35
C SER A 125 -6.04 -17.60 5.21
N ALA A 126 -6.91 -18.61 5.32
CA ALA A 126 -6.64 -19.83 6.08
C ALA A 126 -6.21 -21.01 5.20
N THR A 127 -6.48 -20.99 3.89
CA THR A 127 -6.36 -22.17 3.01
C THR A 127 -5.31 -22.05 1.93
N TRP A 128 -4.92 -20.84 1.53
CA TRP A 128 -3.89 -20.68 0.50
C TRP A 128 -2.49 -21.02 1.04
N PRO A 129 -1.63 -21.64 0.22
CA PRO A 129 -0.28 -22.00 0.62
C PRO A 129 0.52 -20.80 1.12
N THR A 130 1.30 -21.04 2.17
CA THR A 130 2.19 -20.04 2.77
C THR A 130 3.57 -20.09 2.10
N ALA A 131 4.30 -18.98 2.18
CA ALA A 131 5.73 -18.91 1.91
C ALA A 131 6.41 -18.13 3.03
N SER A 132 7.62 -18.54 3.38
CA SER A 132 8.41 -17.87 4.41
C SER A 132 9.31 -16.82 3.76
N ILE A 133 9.26 -15.58 4.26
CA ILE A 133 10.08 -14.46 3.78
C ILE A 133 10.87 -13.86 4.94
N PRO A 134 12.08 -13.32 4.72
CA PRO A 134 12.79 -12.61 5.78
C PRO A 134 11.99 -11.38 6.22
N HIS A 135 11.85 -11.22 7.54
CA HIS A 135 11.31 -10.01 8.13
C HIS A 135 12.21 -8.81 7.77
N ARG A 136 11.65 -7.59 7.79
CA ARG A 136 12.42 -6.38 7.44
C ARG A 136 13.62 -6.16 8.35
N SER A 137 13.56 -6.59 9.61
CA SER A 137 14.70 -6.53 10.52
C SER A 137 15.84 -7.47 10.11
N GLY A 138 15.55 -8.50 9.31
CA GLY A 138 16.49 -9.56 8.95
C GLY A 138 16.74 -10.59 10.06
N GLU A 139 16.09 -10.46 11.21
CA GLU A 139 16.36 -11.29 12.41
C GLU A 139 15.57 -12.60 12.43
N TYR A 140 14.41 -12.63 11.77
CA TYR A 140 13.54 -13.80 11.70
C TYR A 140 12.79 -13.83 10.36
N ASN A 141 12.15 -14.95 10.06
CA ASN A 141 11.26 -15.07 8.91
C ASN A 141 9.80 -14.95 9.34
N ILE A 142 8.97 -14.44 8.44
CA ILE A 142 7.53 -14.37 8.58
C ILE A 142 6.87 -15.17 7.46
N ASP A 143 5.82 -15.92 7.83
CA ASP A 143 5.02 -16.63 6.86
C ASP A 143 3.91 -15.73 6.32
N VAL A 144 3.81 -15.69 5.00
CA VAL A 144 2.84 -14.89 4.26
C VAL A 144 2.12 -15.78 3.26
N ASN A 145 0.89 -15.46 2.89
CA ASN A 145 0.12 -16.26 1.93
C ASN A 145 -0.64 -15.46 0.88
N ALA A 146 -0.72 -14.15 1.04
CA ALA A 146 -1.51 -13.31 0.14
C ALA A 146 -0.98 -11.88 0.04
N ASN A 147 -1.39 -11.20 -1.02
CA ASN A 147 -1.17 -9.77 -1.22
C ASN A 147 -2.51 -9.06 -1.45
N PRO A 148 -2.80 -7.98 -0.71
CA PRO A 148 -3.95 -7.14 -0.97
C PRO A 148 -3.61 -6.12 -2.06
N TRP A 149 -4.59 -5.86 -2.92
CA TRP A 149 -4.51 -4.96 -4.06
C TRP A 149 -5.44 -3.76 -3.84
N VAL A 150 -5.00 -2.61 -4.32
CA VAL A 150 -5.85 -1.44 -4.55
C VAL A 150 -5.77 -1.05 -6.02
N PHE A 151 -6.90 -0.71 -6.61
CA PHE A 151 -6.98 -0.14 -7.95
C PHE A 151 -7.44 1.31 -7.87
N VAL A 152 -6.66 2.18 -8.50
CA VAL A 152 -6.79 3.64 -8.42
C VAL A 152 -6.87 4.20 -9.82
N TYR A 153 -7.84 5.09 -10.06
CA TYR A 153 -7.92 5.84 -11.31
C TYR A 153 -7.11 7.14 -11.19
N ARG A 154 -6.07 7.28 -12.01
CA ARG A 154 -5.23 8.50 -12.06
C ARG A 154 -4.85 8.80 -13.50
N ASN A 155 -4.83 10.07 -13.86
CA ASN A 155 -4.36 10.56 -15.16
C ASN A 155 -4.99 9.81 -16.36
N GLY A 156 -6.28 9.52 -16.29
CA GLY A 156 -7.01 8.86 -17.38
C GLY A 156 -6.93 7.34 -17.41
N ALA A 157 -6.22 6.69 -16.48
CA ALA A 157 -6.02 5.24 -16.49
C ALA A 157 -6.18 4.58 -15.12
N TRP A 158 -6.58 3.31 -15.13
CA TRP A 158 -6.59 2.47 -13.95
C TRP A 158 -5.20 1.90 -13.69
N TYR A 159 -4.75 1.96 -12.44
CA TYR A 159 -3.51 1.37 -11.96
C TYR A 159 -3.81 0.41 -10.81
N GLY A 160 -3.21 -0.78 -10.85
CA GLY A 160 -3.37 -1.81 -9.82
C GLY A 160 -2.06 -2.11 -9.13
N GLY A 161 -2.01 -1.92 -7.81
CA GLY A 161 -0.82 -2.16 -7.01
C GLY A 161 -1.11 -2.96 -5.76
N THR A 162 -0.24 -3.92 -5.45
CA THR A 162 -0.18 -4.48 -4.10
C THR A 162 0.34 -3.42 -3.12
N TRP A 163 -0.16 -3.40 -1.88
CA TRP A 163 0.28 -2.43 -0.87
C TRP A 163 0.83 -3.10 0.41
N GLU A 164 0.51 -4.35 0.68
CA GLU A 164 1.00 -5.06 1.89
C GLU A 164 1.33 -6.55 1.62
N TRP A 165 1.85 -7.21 2.65
CA TRP A 165 1.90 -8.68 2.78
C TRP A 165 0.84 -9.13 3.80
N MET A 166 0.12 -10.21 3.56
CA MET A 166 -0.79 -10.80 4.55
C MET A 166 -0.25 -12.11 5.09
N VAL A 167 -0.45 -12.31 6.39
CA VAL A 167 -0.11 -13.52 7.11
C VAL A 167 -1.30 -14.49 7.11
N PRO A 168 -1.07 -15.80 7.24
CA PRO A 168 -2.15 -16.78 7.38
C PRO A 168 -3.10 -16.42 8.53
N ASN A 169 -4.40 -16.57 8.29
CA ASN A 169 -5.50 -16.19 9.19
C ASN A 169 -5.58 -14.69 9.53
N GLY A 170 -4.75 -13.85 8.91
CA GLY A 170 -4.78 -12.39 9.05
C GLY A 170 -5.53 -11.74 7.90
N THR A 171 -6.55 -10.94 8.21
CA THR A 171 -7.38 -10.25 7.22
C THR A 171 -7.36 -8.73 7.35
N CYS A 172 -6.85 -8.19 8.46
CA CYS A 172 -6.89 -6.75 8.73
C CYS A 172 -5.51 -6.11 8.68
N LYS A 173 -5.48 -4.85 8.22
CA LYS A 173 -4.31 -3.98 8.18
C LYS A 173 -4.69 -2.55 8.56
N ASN A 174 -3.69 -1.73 8.90
CA ASN A 174 -3.90 -0.30 9.08
C ASN A 174 -4.35 0.34 7.77
N LYS A 175 -5.38 1.19 7.81
CA LYS A 175 -5.83 1.96 6.63
C LYS A 175 -4.74 2.86 6.09
N SER A 176 -3.87 3.37 6.98
CA SER A 176 -2.72 4.20 6.61
C SER A 176 -1.70 3.46 5.75
N SER A 177 -1.79 2.13 5.60
CA SER A 177 -0.95 1.36 4.69
C SER A 177 -1.51 1.32 3.26
N VAL A 178 -2.72 1.80 3.01
CA VAL A 178 -3.30 1.90 1.66
C VAL A 178 -2.85 3.22 1.03
N GLU A 179 -1.56 3.33 0.75
CA GLU A 179 -0.94 4.54 0.19
C GLU A 179 0.32 4.21 -0.61
N GLY A 180 0.90 5.22 -1.26
CA GLY A 180 1.96 5.10 -2.24
C GLY A 180 3.30 4.59 -1.73
N GLY A 181 3.71 4.98 -0.53
CA GLY A 181 4.89 4.46 0.18
C GLY A 181 4.82 2.96 0.42
N HIS A 182 3.61 2.41 0.60
CA HIS A 182 3.34 0.98 0.70
C HIS A 182 3.26 0.27 -0.67
N ILE A 183 2.79 0.96 -1.71
CA ILE A 183 2.76 0.44 -3.10
C ILE A 183 4.16 0.42 -3.72
N LYS A 184 4.97 1.47 -3.53
CA LYS A 184 6.35 1.66 -4.01
C LYS A 184 6.58 1.65 -5.51
N GLN A 185 5.52 1.70 -6.31
CA GLN A 185 5.63 1.63 -7.77
C GLN A 185 5.05 2.89 -8.40
N PRO A 186 5.80 3.60 -9.26
CA PRO A 186 5.25 4.67 -10.06
C PRO A 186 4.09 4.19 -10.94
N PRO A 187 3.06 5.04 -11.20
CA PRO A 187 2.95 6.43 -10.76
C PRO A 187 2.32 6.58 -9.35
N LEU A 188 2.04 5.47 -8.66
CA LEU A 188 1.33 5.50 -7.38
C LEU A 188 2.25 5.59 -6.16
N ASN A 189 3.57 5.68 -6.32
CA ASN A 189 4.53 5.67 -5.21
C ASN A 189 4.45 6.89 -4.27
N SER A 190 3.66 7.91 -4.62
CA SER A 190 3.36 9.08 -3.79
C SER A 190 1.85 9.37 -3.73
N TRP A 191 1.02 8.37 -4.02
CA TRP A 191 -0.43 8.51 -4.02
C TRP A 191 -0.98 8.34 -2.61
N ASP A 192 -1.89 9.23 -2.21
CA ASP A 192 -2.70 9.08 -1.01
C ASP A 192 -4.18 8.90 -1.36
N PRO A 193 -4.91 8.08 -0.59
CA PRO A 193 -6.34 7.92 -0.77
C PRO A 193 -7.09 9.17 -0.29
N VAL A 194 -8.16 9.53 -1.00
CA VAL A 194 -8.96 10.73 -0.79
C VAL A 194 -10.36 10.31 -0.35
N SER A 195 -10.83 10.88 0.76
CA SER A 195 -12.19 10.64 1.26
C SER A 195 -13.23 10.97 0.19
N GLY A 196 -14.21 10.09 0.02
CA GLY A 196 -15.26 10.17 -1.00
C GLY A 196 -14.91 9.58 -2.36
N GLU A 197 -13.62 9.32 -2.66
CA GLU A 197 -13.26 8.60 -3.90
C GLU A 197 -13.60 7.11 -3.77
N THR A 198 -14.00 6.50 -4.89
CA THR A 198 -14.17 5.05 -4.97
C THR A 198 -12.88 4.39 -5.42
N TYR A 199 -12.40 3.44 -4.63
CA TYR A 199 -11.31 2.54 -5.00
C TYR A 199 -11.81 1.11 -5.09
N TYR A 200 -11.09 0.28 -5.81
CA TYR A 200 -11.42 -1.14 -5.92
C TYR A 200 -10.38 -1.96 -5.19
N PHE A 201 -10.82 -3.00 -4.51
CA PHE A 201 -9.97 -3.89 -3.72
C PHE A 201 -10.11 -5.33 -4.16
N MET A 202 -9.02 -6.08 -4.03
CA MET A 202 -8.94 -7.50 -4.30
C MET A 202 -7.83 -8.09 -3.44
N VAL A 203 -7.88 -9.40 -3.20
CA VAL A 203 -6.76 -10.15 -2.65
C VAL A 203 -6.35 -11.22 -3.65
N SER A 204 -5.04 -11.44 -3.81
CA SER A 204 -4.50 -12.59 -4.53
C SER A 204 -3.62 -13.43 -3.63
N SER A 205 -3.36 -14.68 -4.04
CA SER A 205 -2.19 -15.43 -3.55
C SER A 205 -0.91 -14.64 -3.86
N ILE A 206 0.23 -15.13 -3.35
CA ILE A 206 1.49 -14.38 -3.39
C ILE A 206 1.82 -13.94 -4.83
N ALA A 207 1.81 -12.62 -5.03
CA ALA A 207 2.08 -11.95 -6.29
C ALA A 207 3.26 -10.97 -6.20
N ARG A 208 3.70 -10.63 -4.98
CA ARG A 208 4.98 -9.97 -4.70
C ARG A 208 6.09 -11.03 -4.56
N GLY A 209 7.32 -10.69 -4.95
CA GLY A 209 8.48 -11.58 -4.82
C GLY A 209 8.39 -12.78 -5.75
N ALA A 210 9.13 -12.76 -6.85
CA ALA A 210 9.09 -13.83 -7.85
C ALA A 210 9.36 -15.20 -7.21
N ASN A 211 8.53 -16.20 -7.57
CA ASN A 211 8.70 -17.62 -7.25
C ASN A 211 8.61 -18.03 -5.76
N LEU A 212 7.96 -17.24 -4.90
CA LEU A 212 7.74 -17.64 -3.50
C LEU A 212 6.76 -18.82 -3.38
N ASN A 213 5.69 -18.82 -4.20
CA ASN A 213 4.89 -20.01 -4.49
C ASN A 213 4.28 -19.89 -5.90
N ASN A 214 3.90 -21.03 -6.50
CA ASN A 214 3.28 -21.08 -7.84
C ASN A 214 1.76 -21.20 -7.79
N PHE A 215 1.15 -20.92 -6.63
CA PHE A 215 -0.29 -21.04 -6.45
C PHE A 215 -0.97 -19.78 -6.99
N GLN A 216 -1.89 -19.94 -7.94
CA GLN A 216 -2.60 -18.83 -8.58
C GLN A 216 -4.06 -18.81 -8.15
N ALA A 217 -4.42 -17.82 -7.35
CA ALA A 217 -5.79 -17.58 -6.93
C ALA A 217 -6.00 -16.10 -6.63
N ARG A 218 -7.22 -15.63 -6.79
CA ARG A 218 -7.64 -14.30 -6.37
C ARG A 218 -9.08 -14.29 -5.90
N THR A 219 -9.47 -13.21 -5.27
CA THR A 219 -10.87 -12.92 -4.96
C THR A 219 -11.55 -12.21 -6.13
N ASN A 220 -12.88 -12.03 -6.02
CA ASN A 220 -13.55 -10.99 -6.78
C ASN A 220 -13.07 -9.60 -6.35
N ILE A 221 -13.44 -8.60 -7.15
CA ILE A 221 -13.10 -7.19 -6.93
C ILE A 221 -14.28 -6.51 -6.23
N VAL A 222 -13.99 -5.65 -5.26
CA VAL A 222 -15.00 -4.95 -4.45
C VAL A 222 -14.76 -3.43 -4.53
N PRO A 223 -15.75 -2.63 -4.98
CA PRO A 223 -15.68 -1.17 -4.89
C PRO A 223 -15.90 -0.72 -3.44
N VAL A 224 -15.14 0.29 -3.02
CA VAL A 224 -15.20 0.87 -1.68
C VAL A 224 -15.06 2.38 -1.79
N VAL A 225 -16.03 3.11 -1.23
CA VAL A 225 -15.92 4.56 -1.04
C VAL A 225 -14.99 4.80 0.15
N TRP A 226 -13.90 5.53 -0.07
CA TRP A 226 -12.94 5.81 0.98
C TRP A 226 -13.52 6.80 2.01
N PRO A 227 -13.38 6.52 3.32
CA PRO A 227 -13.95 7.36 4.39
C PRO A 227 -13.12 8.62 4.64
#